data_AF-A0AAD6WQ89-F1
#
_entry.id   AF-A0AAD6WQ89-F1
#
_cell.length_a   1.000
_cell.length_b   1.000
_cell.length_c   1.000
_cell.angle_alpha   90.00
_cell.angle_beta   90.00
_cell.angle_gamma   90.00
#
_symmetry.space_group_name_H-M   'P 1'
#
loop_
_entity.id
_entity.type
_entity.pdbx_description
1 polymer ?
#
loop_
_entity_poly.entity_id
_entity_poly.type
_entity_poly.pdbx_seq_one_letter_code
_entity_poly.pdbx_strand_id
1 'polypeptide(L)'
;DEGDEGVQIVAPDEYDQIFGDGSDIPELPDDSAVSPTQAECIKKFNDALDAVKIACCGTCREEGFHIKLKNSGECGRCHADKRDTKLWSDGNNVNPSNQRPECLKNLTDMEEMLIARVKPVMQVRWTRG
;
A
#
# COMPACT_ATOMS: atom_id res chain seq x y z
N ASP A 1 34.75 23.01 46.40
CA ASP A 1 33.75 23.38 45.40
C ASP A 1 34.44 23.65 44.07
N GLU A 2 34.71 22.58 43.33
CA GLU A 2 35.17 22.65 41.95
C GLU A 2 34.09 21.98 41.11
N GLY A 3 33.40 22.81 40.32
CA GLY A 3 32.34 22.39 39.41
C GLY A 3 32.95 21.77 38.17
N ASP A 4 32.56 20.53 37.91
CA ASP A 4 32.94 19.72 36.76
C ASP A 4 32.13 20.19 35.53
N GLU A 5 32.68 21.12 34.75
CA GLU A 5 32.14 21.49 33.43
C GLU A 5 32.59 20.45 32.40
N GLY A 6 31.80 19.37 32.28
CA GLY A 6 32.01 18.35 31.26
C GLY A 6 31.85 18.92 29.85
N VAL A 7 32.96 19.10 29.15
CA VAL A 7 32.97 19.36 27.70
C VAL A 7 32.46 18.08 27.00
N GLN A 8 31.23 18.13 26.47
CA GLN A 8 30.74 17.07 25.58
C GLN A 8 31.53 17.13 24.28
N ILE A 9 32.44 16.17 24.09
CA ILE A 9 33.11 15.95 22.82
C ILE A 9 32.10 15.24 21.92
N VAL A 10 31.37 16.01 21.11
CA VAL A 10 30.57 15.46 20.02
C VAL A 10 31.56 14.91 19.00
N ALA A 11 31.56 13.58 18.79
CA ALA A 11 32.39 12.98 17.76
C ALA A 11 32.01 13.62 16.40
N PRO A 12 32.99 14.09 15.60
CA PRO A 12 32.70 14.65 14.29
C PRO A 12 32.00 13.60 13.44
N ASP A 13 30.92 13.99 12.76
CA ASP A 13 30.17 13.07 11.92
C ASP A 13 31.08 12.61 10.77
N GLU A 14 31.07 11.30 10.47
CA GLU A 14 31.84 10.72 9.37
C GLU A 14 31.46 11.34 8.02
N TYR A 15 30.23 11.87 7.91
CA TYR A 15 29.73 12.55 6.74
C TYR A 15 30.15 14.02 6.64
N ASP A 16 30.57 14.66 7.74
CA ASP A 16 31.04 16.07 7.75
C ASP A 16 32.29 16.24 6.87
N GLN A 17 33.14 15.21 6.79
CA GLN A 17 34.34 15.22 5.94
C GLN A 17 34.01 15.22 4.44
N ILE A 18 32.81 14.77 4.06
CA ILE A 18 32.37 14.60 2.67
C ILE A 18 31.43 15.74 2.27
N PHE A 19 30.50 16.11 3.15
CA PHE A 19 29.41 17.04 2.87
C PHE A 19 29.55 18.39 3.57
N GLY A 20 30.53 18.55 4.46
CA GLY A 20 30.69 19.73 5.32
C GLY A 20 29.83 19.64 6.59
N ASP A 21 30.20 20.39 7.61
CA ASP A 21 29.51 20.48 8.92
C ASP A 21 28.18 21.26 8.87
N GLY A 22 27.71 21.58 7.65
CA GLY A 22 26.53 22.38 7.41
C GLY A 22 26.68 23.87 7.73
N SER A 23 27.86 24.35 8.17
CA SER A 23 28.08 25.77 8.46
C SER A 23 28.08 26.65 7.21
N ASP A 24 28.39 26.05 6.05
CA ASP A 24 28.29 26.70 4.74
C ASP A 24 26.85 26.77 4.20
N ILE A 25 25.88 26.13 4.88
CA ILE A 25 24.47 26.19 4.48
C ILE A 25 23.95 27.58 4.87
N PRO A 26 23.52 28.41 3.90
CA PRO A 26 22.95 29.70 4.22
C PRO A 26 21.72 29.50 5.11
N GLU A 27 21.59 30.33 6.15
CA GLU A 27 20.41 30.35 7.01
C GLU A 27 19.16 30.44 6.11
N LEU A 28 18.31 29.41 6.21
CA LEU A 28 17.07 29.39 5.46
C LEU A 28 16.20 30.55 5.95
N PRO A 29 15.44 31.22 5.06
CA PRO A 29 14.49 32.23 5.49
C PRO A 29 13.53 31.62 6.52
N ASP A 30 13.34 32.31 7.66
CA ASP A 30 12.33 31.95 8.67
C ASP A 30 10.89 32.09 8.11
N ASP A 31 10.74 32.81 7.00
CA ASP A 31 9.48 32.99 6.32
C ASP A 31 8.99 31.67 5.70
N SER A 32 7.75 31.32 6.00
CA SER A 32 7.08 30.16 5.41
C SER A 32 7.13 30.25 3.88
N ALA A 33 7.68 29.20 3.24
CA ALA A 33 7.70 29.05 1.79
C ALA A 33 6.30 29.04 1.14
N VAL A 34 5.27 28.89 1.96
CA VAL A 34 3.86 28.87 1.56
C VAL A 34 3.16 30.11 2.10
N SER A 35 2.37 30.77 1.25
CA SER A 35 1.52 31.87 1.70
C SER A 35 0.46 31.36 2.69
N PRO A 36 -0.10 32.23 3.56
CA PRO A 36 -1.16 31.83 4.49
C PRO A 36 -2.38 31.20 3.79
N THR A 37 -2.74 31.69 2.61
CA THR A 37 -3.85 31.16 1.81
C THR A 37 -3.53 29.77 1.23
N GLN A 38 -2.30 29.54 0.79
CA GLN A 38 -1.87 28.23 0.33
C GLN A 38 -1.81 27.22 1.49
N ALA A 39 -1.34 27.64 2.66
CA ALA A 39 -1.34 26.79 3.86
C ALA A 39 -2.76 26.35 4.25
N GLU A 40 -3.75 27.24 4.15
CA GLU A 40 -5.16 26.88 4.37
C GLU A 40 -5.67 25.88 3.33
N CYS A 41 -5.32 26.05 2.05
CA CYS A 41 -5.66 25.11 0.98
C CYS A 41 -5.03 23.72 1.21
N ILE A 42 -3.76 23.67 1.61
CA ILE A 42 -3.05 22.42 1.92
C ILE A 42 -3.73 21.72 3.10
N LYS A 43 -4.12 22.47 4.14
CA LYS A 43 -4.85 21.91 5.27
C LYS A 43 -6.18 21.29 4.83
N LYS A 44 -6.99 22.01 4.05
CA LYS A 44 -8.27 21.49 3.52
C LYS A 44 -8.07 20.25 2.66
N PHE A 45 -7.00 20.22 1.85
CA PHE A 45 -6.66 19.07 1.03
C PHE A 45 -6.30 17.85 1.88
N ASN A 46 -5.45 18.03 2.90
CA ASN A 46 -5.08 16.96 3.82
C ASN A 46 -6.29 16.46 4.61
N ASP A 47 -7.12 17.37 5.14
CA ASP A 47 -8.38 17.00 5.82
C ASP A 47 -9.30 16.18 4.90
N ALA A 48 -9.35 16.53 3.59
CA ALA A 48 -10.12 15.77 2.61
C ALA A 48 -9.51 14.40 2.31
N LEU A 49 -8.18 14.28 2.25
CA LEU A 49 -7.49 13.00 2.07
C LEU A 49 -7.67 12.08 3.29
N ASP A 50 -7.56 12.60 4.50
CA ASP A 50 -7.75 11.83 5.74
C ASP A 50 -9.19 11.32 5.90
N ALA A 51 -10.16 12.02 5.32
CA ALA A 51 -11.55 11.58 5.26
C ALA A 51 -11.76 10.40 4.29
N VAL A 52 -10.87 10.19 3.32
CA VAL A 52 -10.96 9.10 2.34
C VAL A 52 -10.50 7.80 3.00
N LYS A 53 -11.47 6.93 3.31
CA LYS A 53 -11.21 5.61 3.90
C LYS A 53 -11.46 4.51 2.88
N ILE A 54 -10.52 3.57 2.79
CA ILE A 54 -10.74 2.30 2.09
C ILE A 54 -11.57 1.42 3.01
N ALA A 55 -12.73 0.98 2.51
CA ALA A 55 -13.57 0.02 3.19
C ALA A 55 -13.37 -1.36 2.58
N CYS A 56 -13.39 -2.41 3.42
CA CYS A 56 -13.25 -3.80 3.02
C CYS A 56 -14.52 -4.57 3.37
N CYS A 57 -15.07 -5.33 2.42
CA CYS A 57 -16.21 -6.20 2.71
C CYS A 57 -15.76 -7.49 3.41
N GLY A 58 -16.35 -7.78 4.57
CA GLY A 58 -16.02 -9.01 5.33
C GLY A 58 -16.39 -10.33 4.63
N THR A 59 -17.29 -10.31 3.64
CA THR A 59 -17.69 -11.52 2.90
C THR A 59 -16.81 -11.74 1.68
N CYS A 60 -16.82 -10.81 0.71
CA CYS A 60 -16.12 -11.00 -0.56
C CYS A 60 -14.69 -10.44 -0.59
N ARG A 61 -14.23 -9.80 0.50
CA ARG A 61 -12.92 -9.16 0.64
C ARG A 61 -12.60 -8.12 -0.44
N GLU A 62 -13.63 -7.54 -1.04
CA GLU A 62 -13.47 -6.42 -1.98
C GLU A 62 -13.15 -5.15 -1.19
N GLU A 63 -12.14 -4.43 -1.65
CA GLU A 63 -11.65 -3.19 -1.04
C GLU A 63 -11.84 -2.00 -1.97
N GLY A 64 -12.24 -0.86 -1.41
CA GLY A 64 -12.38 0.37 -2.19
C GLY A 64 -12.84 1.57 -1.39
N PHE A 65 -12.55 2.76 -1.91
CA PHE A 65 -12.84 4.07 -1.28
C PHE A 65 -14.34 4.40 -1.18
N HIS A 66 -15.18 3.77 -2.01
CA HIS A 66 -16.62 4.07 -2.09
C HIS A 66 -17.49 2.85 -1.80
N ILE A 67 -16.93 1.83 -1.13
CA ILE A 67 -17.70 0.67 -0.73
C ILE A 67 -18.58 1.05 0.47
N LYS A 68 -19.88 1.15 0.20
CA LYS A 68 -20.90 1.34 1.25
C LYS A 68 -21.16 0.00 1.94
N LEU A 69 -20.51 -0.20 3.08
CA LEU A 69 -20.78 -1.32 3.96
C LEU A 69 -22.11 -1.11 4.71
N LYS A 70 -22.87 -2.19 4.87
CA LYS A 70 -24.01 -2.25 5.79
C LYS A 70 -23.52 -2.41 7.23
N ASN A 71 -24.42 -2.26 8.20
CA ASN A 71 -24.10 -2.45 9.63
C ASN A 71 -23.49 -3.83 9.92
N SER A 72 -23.73 -4.83 9.06
CA SER A 72 -23.14 -6.16 9.13
C SER A 72 -21.69 -6.25 8.64
N GLY A 73 -21.09 -5.17 8.14
CA GLY A 73 -19.75 -5.19 7.51
C GLY A 73 -19.75 -5.77 6.08
N GLU A 74 -20.93 -5.92 5.49
CA GLU A 74 -21.10 -6.50 4.15
C GLU A 74 -21.36 -5.42 3.11
N CYS A 75 -20.79 -5.58 1.90
CA CYS A 75 -21.16 -4.75 0.76
C CYS A 75 -22.62 -5.03 0.34
N GLY A 76 -23.22 -4.11 -0.41
CA GLY A 76 -24.62 -4.26 -0.86
C GLY A 76 -24.90 -5.58 -1.58
N ARG A 77 -23.95 -6.08 -2.38
CA ARG A 77 -24.08 -7.37 -3.10
C ARG A 77 -24.13 -8.55 -2.13
N CYS A 78 -23.18 -8.62 -1.20
CA CYS A 78 -23.11 -9.72 -0.22
C CYS A 78 -24.28 -9.67 0.77
N HIS A 79 -24.75 -8.48 1.14
CA HIS A 79 -25.92 -8.34 2.00
C HIS A 79 -27.21 -8.80 1.32
N ALA A 80 -27.34 -8.61 0.00
CA ALA A 80 -28.48 -9.06 -0.79
C ALA A 80 -28.50 -10.58 -1.02
N ASP A 81 -27.34 -11.24 -0.92
CA ASP A 81 -27.24 -12.70 -1.03
C ASP A 81 -27.80 -13.39 0.21
N LYS A 82 -28.89 -14.15 0.04
CA LYS A 82 -29.61 -14.88 1.10
C LYS A 82 -29.43 -16.39 1.04
N ARG A 83 -28.47 -16.89 0.26
CA ARG A 83 -28.09 -18.31 0.28
C ARG A 83 -27.45 -18.68 1.61
N ASP A 84 -27.62 -19.94 2.02
CA ASP A 84 -26.99 -20.49 3.24
C ASP A 84 -25.47 -20.35 3.20
N THR A 85 -24.86 -20.66 2.05
CA THR A 85 -23.47 -20.31 1.74
C THR A 85 -23.46 -19.22 0.68
N LYS A 86 -23.01 -18.02 1.06
CA LYS A 86 -22.90 -16.89 0.14
C LYS A 86 -21.87 -17.19 -0.95
N LEU A 87 -22.11 -16.72 -2.16
CA LEU A 87 -21.26 -17.04 -3.33
C LEU A 87 -19.81 -16.60 -3.17
N TRP A 88 -19.60 -15.47 -2.52
CA TRP A 88 -18.28 -14.89 -2.37
C TRP A 88 -17.72 -15.04 -0.96
N SER A 89 -18.39 -15.79 -0.08
CA SER A 89 -17.84 -16.06 1.25
C SER A 89 -16.72 -17.10 1.18
N ASP A 90 -15.95 -17.15 2.27
CA ASP A 90 -14.91 -18.17 2.47
C ASP A 90 -15.45 -19.60 2.34
N GLY A 91 -16.73 -19.83 2.67
CA GLY A 91 -17.37 -21.14 2.53
C GLY A 91 -17.45 -21.66 1.09
N ASN A 92 -17.37 -20.78 0.09
CA ASN A 92 -17.39 -21.17 -1.32
C ASN A 92 -15.99 -21.27 -1.96
N ASN A 93 -14.90 -21.08 -1.18
CA ASN A 93 -13.51 -21.21 -1.63
C ASN A 93 -13.17 -20.42 -2.91
N VAL A 94 -13.87 -19.29 -3.12
CA VAL A 94 -13.68 -18.41 -4.28
C VAL A 94 -12.50 -17.46 -4.14
N ASN A 95 -12.09 -17.19 -2.90
CA ASN A 95 -10.98 -16.31 -2.62
C ASN A 95 -9.68 -17.13 -2.71
N PRO A 96 -8.78 -16.83 -3.66
CA PRO A 96 -7.50 -17.52 -3.75
C PRO A 96 -6.73 -17.33 -2.45
N SER A 97 -6.51 -18.42 -1.73
CA SER A 97 -5.59 -18.40 -0.59
C SER A 97 -4.17 -18.19 -1.10
N ASN A 98 -3.38 -17.38 -0.39
CA ASN A 98 -1.94 -17.27 -0.63
C ASN A 98 -1.22 -18.59 -0.32
N GLN A 99 -1.86 -19.49 0.41
CA GLN A 99 -1.31 -20.79 0.73
C GLN A 99 -1.51 -21.76 -0.44
N ARG A 100 -0.42 -22.04 -1.16
CA ARG A 100 -0.37 -23.07 -2.19
C ARG A 100 -0.42 -24.46 -1.53
N PRO A 101 -1.40 -25.32 -1.86
CA PRO A 101 -1.45 -26.70 -1.39
C PRO A 101 -0.15 -27.45 -1.69
N GLU A 102 0.25 -28.38 -0.82
CA GLU A 102 1.52 -29.12 -0.96
C GLU A 102 1.60 -29.87 -2.30
N CYS A 103 0.49 -30.48 -2.73
CA CYS A 103 0.41 -31.19 -4.01
C CYS A 103 0.56 -30.29 -5.24
N LEU A 104 0.43 -28.97 -5.06
CA LEU A 104 0.65 -28.01 -6.13
C LEU A 104 2.03 -27.38 -6.04
N LYS A 105 2.86 -27.65 -5.02
CA LYS A 105 4.23 -27.10 -4.94
C LYS A 105 5.17 -27.85 -5.88
N ASN A 106 6.20 -27.16 -6.39
CA ASN A 106 7.26 -27.71 -7.25
C ASN A 106 6.77 -28.34 -8.57
N LEU A 107 5.65 -27.88 -9.12
CA LEU A 107 5.21 -28.27 -10.46
C LEU A 107 6.19 -27.75 -11.51
N THR A 108 6.42 -28.55 -12.54
CA THR A 108 7.11 -28.10 -13.76
C THR A 108 6.26 -27.10 -14.52
N ASP A 109 6.88 -26.27 -15.37
CA ASP A 109 6.17 -25.33 -16.24
C ASP A 109 5.05 -26.01 -17.03
N MET A 110 5.29 -27.24 -17.51
CA MET A 110 4.27 -28.01 -18.23
C MET A 110 3.09 -28.40 -17.34
N GLU A 111 3.34 -28.85 -16.11
CA GLU A 111 2.29 -29.24 -15.16
C GLU A 111 1.47 -28.02 -14.71
N GLU A 112 2.11 -26.88 -14.46
CA GLU A 112 1.40 -25.63 -14.17
C GLU A 112 0.51 -25.20 -15.34
N MET A 113 1.02 -25.29 -16.58
CA MET A 113 0.24 -24.99 -17.78
C MET A 113 -0.97 -25.92 -17.98
N LEU A 114 -0.91 -27.17 -17.53
CA LEU A 114 -2.01 -28.14 -17.64
C LEU A 114 -3.17 -27.83 -16.67
N ILE A 115 -2.87 -27.25 -15.50
CA ILE A 115 -3.88 -26.93 -14.47
C ILE A 115 -4.33 -25.46 -14.49
N ALA A 116 -3.65 -24.60 -15.28
CA ALA A 116 -4.00 -23.20 -15.40
C ALA A 116 -5.42 -23.04 -16.00
N ARG A 117 -6.31 -22.31 -15.30
CA ARG A 117 -7.66 -21.98 -15.80
C ARG A 117 -7.64 -21.14 -17.08
N VAL A 118 -6.54 -20.43 -17.33
CA VAL A 118 -6.32 -19.62 -18.52
C VAL A 118 -5.05 -20.13 -19.18
N LYS A 119 -5.17 -20.72 -20.37
CA LYS A 119 -4.03 -21.11 -21.21
C LYS A 119 -3.75 -20.00 -22.22
N PRO A 120 -2.80 -19.08 -21.97
CA PRO A 120 -2.41 -18.12 -22.99
C PRO A 120 -1.76 -18.87 -24.14
N VAL A 121 -2.35 -18.77 -25.33
CA VAL A 121 -1.77 -19.29 -26.58
C VAL A 121 -1.21 -18.10 -27.34
N MET A 122 0.11 -18.02 -27.48
CA MET A 122 0.77 -17.06 -28.36
C MET A 122 1.09 -17.71 -29.70
N GLN A 123 0.65 -17.08 -30.79
CA GLN A 123 1.02 -17.45 -32.15
C GLN A 123 1.90 -16.34 -32.74
N VAL A 124 3.18 -16.63 -32.95
CA VAL A 124 4.10 -15.72 -33.64
C VAL A 124 4.03 -16.04 -35.13
N ARG A 125 3.67 -15.04 -35.95
CA ARG A 125 3.72 -15.13 -37.42
C ARG A 125 4.73 -14.13 -37.95
N TRP A 126 5.64 -14.62 -38.79
CA TRP A 126 6.52 -13.77 -39.56
C TRP A 126 5.87 -13.47 -40.91
N THR A 127 5.64 -12.19 -41.18
CA THR A 127 5.16 -11.70 -42.48
C THR A 127 6.28 -10.95 -43.18
N ARG A 128 6.62 -11.36 -44.40
CA ARG A 128 7.55 -10.65 -45.27
C ARG A 128 6.75 -9.55 -46.00
N GLY A 129 7.20 -8.30 -45.87
CA GLY A 129 6.74 -7.17 -46.70
C GLY A 129 7.29 -7.25 -48.10
#